data_AF-A0AAQ4EQK7-F1
#
_entry.id   AF-A0AAQ4EQK7-F1
#
_cell.length_a   1.000
_cell.length_b   1.000
_cell.length_c   1.000
_cell.angle_alpha   90.00
_cell.angle_beta   90.00
_cell.angle_gamma   90.00
#
_symmetry.space_group_name_H-M   'P 1'
#
loop_
_entity.id
_entity.type
_entity.pdbx_description
1 polymer ?
#
loop_
_entity_poly.entity_id
_entity_poly.type
_entity_poly.pdbx_seq_one_letter_code
_entity_poly.pdbx_strand_id
1 'polypeptide(L)'
;MMLLSPSCSCFIAFVLVVGGSGVVSARSSLFEKAPGTCRMESQLYLEPGFFSLLTCARCYKYMAGLAFKNGSRLTYCRGARLCRGDCDGECLTAYGNESDAQIVETFRKKLYADRWENCCRSARQCCQEMLEDEQTPAQ
;
A
#
# COMPACT_ATOMS: atom_id res chain seq x y z
N MET A 1 -37.70 -9.38 28.42
CA MET A 1 -38.02 -9.00 29.81
C MET A 1 -37.20 -9.89 30.74
N MET A 2 -36.43 -9.25 31.63
CA MET A 2 -35.95 -9.70 32.97
C MET A 2 -35.07 -10.96 33.02
N LEU A 3 -33.79 -11.00 33.45
CA LEU A 3 -32.95 -10.35 34.49
C LEU A 3 -32.59 -11.33 35.63
N LEU A 4 -31.29 -11.32 35.99
CA LEU A 4 -30.61 -11.67 37.27
C LEU A 4 -30.31 -13.16 37.57
N SER A 5 -29.04 -13.62 37.64
CA SER A 5 -27.99 -13.53 38.72
C SER A 5 -28.29 -14.40 39.96
N PRO A 6 -27.33 -14.85 40.83
CA PRO A 6 -26.05 -14.21 41.23
C PRO A 6 -24.85 -15.15 41.61
N SER A 7 -23.77 -14.54 42.15
CA SER A 7 -22.76 -15.07 43.12
C SER A 7 -21.36 -15.40 42.55
N CYS A 8 -20.21 -15.10 43.18
CA CYS A 8 -19.80 -14.24 44.29
C CYS A 8 -18.24 -14.22 44.32
N SER A 9 -17.66 -13.03 44.53
CA SER A 9 -16.31 -12.61 44.91
C SER A 9 -15.12 -13.59 45.06
N CYS A 10 -13.94 -13.14 44.59
CA CYS A 10 -12.73 -13.03 45.41
C CYS A 10 -11.74 -12.00 44.82
N PHE A 11 -11.44 -10.97 45.62
CA PHE A 11 -10.38 -9.97 45.41
C PHE A 11 -9.00 -10.60 45.66
N ILE A 12 -8.01 -10.34 44.78
CA ILE A 12 -6.63 -10.04 45.20
C ILE A 12 -6.09 -8.95 44.28
N ALA A 13 -5.95 -7.75 44.83
CA ALA A 13 -5.06 -6.73 44.30
C ALA A 13 -3.65 -7.02 44.81
N PHE A 14 -2.60 -7.00 43.98
CA PHE A 14 -1.26 -6.58 44.41
C PHE A 14 -0.40 -6.17 43.19
N VAL A 15 -0.04 -4.88 43.22
CA VAL A 15 1.26 -4.27 42.88
C VAL A 15 1.67 -4.05 41.42
N LEU A 16 1.76 -2.74 41.14
CA LEU A 16 2.54 -2.01 40.15
C LEU A 16 3.88 -2.69 39.79
N VAL A 17 4.07 -2.95 38.50
CA VAL A 17 5.40 -2.85 37.88
C VAL A 17 5.31 -1.80 36.79
N VAL A 18 6.00 -0.70 37.03
CA VAL A 18 6.35 0.33 36.06
C VAL A 18 7.25 -0.34 35.01
N GLY A 19 6.77 -0.38 33.78
CA GLY A 19 7.49 -0.93 32.64
C GLY A 19 6.94 -0.34 31.35
N GLY A 20 6.98 0.98 31.22
CA GLY A 20 6.81 1.62 29.92
C GLY A 20 7.99 1.26 29.03
N SER A 21 7.71 0.77 27.81
CA SER A 21 8.22 1.34 26.56
C SER A 21 7.95 0.40 25.37
N GLY A 22 7.10 0.88 24.45
CA GLY A 22 7.44 0.87 23.02
C GLY A 22 7.21 -0.42 22.20
N VAL A 23 5.96 -0.81 21.97
CA VAL A 23 5.62 -1.56 20.73
C VAL A 23 4.50 -0.92 19.90
N VAL A 24 4.02 0.26 20.31
CA VAL A 24 2.98 1.02 19.59
C VAL A 24 3.57 2.19 18.77
N SER A 25 4.90 2.33 18.70
CA SER A 25 5.51 3.54 18.11
C SER A 25 5.75 3.48 16.60
N ALA A 26 5.83 2.29 15.99
CA ALA A 26 6.11 2.17 14.54
C ALA A 26 4.87 2.28 13.64
N ARG A 27 3.66 2.13 14.20
CA ARG A 27 2.41 2.25 13.41
C ARG A 27 1.92 3.67 13.29
N SER A 28 2.16 4.51 14.30
CA SER A 28 1.69 5.90 14.31
C SER A 28 2.41 6.77 13.27
N SER A 29 3.68 6.48 12.98
CA SER A 29 4.48 7.30 12.05
C SER A 29 3.97 7.27 10.61
N LEU A 30 3.32 6.19 10.16
CA LEU A 30 2.80 6.10 8.78
C LEU A 30 1.52 6.92 8.58
N PHE A 31 0.84 7.33 9.65
CA PHE A 31 -0.38 8.15 9.59
C PHE A 31 -0.11 9.63 9.84
N GLU A 32 1.11 9.98 10.27
CA GLU A 32 1.56 11.35 10.48
C GLU A 32 2.34 11.83 9.27
N LYS A 33 2.13 13.09 8.87
CA LYS A 33 2.83 13.69 7.72
C LYS A 33 4.30 13.90 8.09
N ALA A 34 5.20 13.20 7.40
CA ALA A 34 6.64 13.45 7.49
C ALA A 34 7.12 14.24 6.26
N PRO A 35 8.12 15.14 6.40
CA PRO A 35 8.69 15.84 5.25
C PRO A 35 9.18 14.87 4.19
N GLY A 36 8.90 15.16 2.92
CA GLY A 36 9.37 14.31 1.83
C GLY A 36 8.54 13.04 1.63
N THR A 37 7.30 13.00 2.12
CA THR A 37 6.41 11.84 1.97
C THR A 37 5.12 12.18 1.23
N CYS A 38 4.59 11.21 0.52
CA CYS A 38 3.39 11.33 -0.30
C CYS A 38 2.20 10.64 0.36
N ARG A 39 1.06 11.33 0.41
CA ARG A 39 -0.17 10.84 1.05
C ARG A 39 -0.96 9.93 0.11
N MET A 40 -1.25 8.73 0.57
CA MET A 40 -2.16 7.79 -0.09
C MET A 40 -3.62 8.06 0.29
N GLU A 41 -4.56 7.58 -0.53
CA GLU A 41 -6.01 7.58 -0.20
C GLU A 41 -6.30 6.97 1.18
N SER A 42 -5.56 5.91 1.55
CA SER A 42 -5.66 5.24 2.84
C SER A 42 -5.07 6.02 4.01
N GLN A 43 -4.76 7.31 3.84
CA GLN A 43 -4.17 8.19 4.84
C GLN A 43 -2.76 7.77 5.31
N LEU A 44 -2.08 6.95 4.51
CA LEU A 44 -0.69 6.56 4.77
C LEU A 44 0.26 7.51 4.04
N TYR A 45 1.29 7.95 4.73
CA TYR A 45 2.39 8.73 4.17
C TYR A 45 3.55 7.81 3.82
N LEU A 46 3.99 7.86 2.56
CA LEU A 46 5.01 6.95 2.02
C LEU A 46 6.14 7.73 1.36
N GLU A 47 7.35 7.18 1.43
CA GLU A 47 8.49 7.66 0.63
C GLU A 47 8.15 7.56 -0.89
N PRO A 48 8.58 8.52 -1.73
CA PRO A 48 8.16 8.62 -3.13
C PRO A 48 8.43 7.37 -3.98
N GLY A 49 9.56 6.71 -3.77
CA GLY A 49 9.89 5.44 -4.39
C GLY A 49 8.85 4.38 -4.05
N PHE A 50 8.63 4.11 -2.76
CA PHE A 50 7.64 3.12 -2.35
C PHE A 50 6.19 3.50 -2.71
N PHE A 51 5.84 4.78 -2.68
CA PHE A 51 4.57 5.30 -3.18
C PHE A 51 4.35 4.90 -4.65
N SER A 52 5.38 5.06 -5.48
CA SER A 52 5.34 4.71 -6.90
C SER A 52 5.13 3.21 -7.10
N LEU A 53 5.92 2.38 -6.42
CA LEU A 53 5.81 0.92 -6.48
C LEU A 53 4.39 0.46 -6.11
N LEU A 54 3.89 0.93 -4.96
CA LEU A 54 2.59 0.55 -4.42
C LEU A 54 1.45 0.98 -5.33
N THR A 55 1.48 2.23 -5.80
CA THR A 55 0.40 2.76 -6.63
C THR A 55 0.40 2.11 -8.00
N CYS A 56 1.56 1.85 -8.60
CA CYS A 56 1.67 1.11 -9.86
C CYS A 56 1.16 -0.33 -9.78
N ALA A 57 1.49 -1.05 -8.70
CA ALA A 57 0.97 -2.39 -8.47
C ALA A 57 -0.56 -2.37 -8.26
N ARG A 58 -1.09 -1.33 -7.59
CA ARG A 58 -2.55 -1.12 -7.48
C ARG A 58 -3.20 -0.78 -8.82
N CYS A 59 -2.60 0.08 -9.63
CA CYS A 59 -3.06 0.37 -11.00
C CYS A 59 -3.22 -0.93 -11.80
N TYR A 60 -2.23 -1.82 -11.75
CA TYR A 60 -2.31 -3.14 -12.39
C TYR A 60 -3.47 -3.97 -11.84
N LYS A 61 -3.60 -4.06 -10.49
CA LYS A 61 -4.69 -4.78 -9.82
C LYS A 61 -6.06 -4.34 -10.31
N TYR A 62 -6.28 -3.04 -10.49
CA TYR A 62 -7.57 -2.47 -10.87
C TYR A 62 -7.89 -2.57 -12.36
N MET A 63 -6.95 -3.01 -13.21
CA MET A 63 -7.25 -3.30 -14.61
C MET A 63 -8.27 -4.45 -14.73
N ALA A 64 -9.20 -4.29 -15.67
CA ALA A 64 -10.23 -5.30 -15.94
C ALA A 64 -9.59 -6.62 -16.42
N GLY A 65 -10.18 -7.77 -16.08
CA GLY A 65 -9.64 -9.09 -16.46
C GLY A 65 -9.41 -9.27 -17.96
N LEU A 66 -10.28 -8.66 -18.79
CA LEU A 66 -10.17 -8.64 -20.25
C LEU A 66 -8.93 -7.92 -20.80
N ALA A 67 -8.26 -7.13 -19.96
CA ALA A 67 -7.03 -6.42 -20.32
C ALA A 67 -5.84 -7.38 -20.50
N PHE A 68 -5.92 -8.57 -19.91
CA PHE A 68 -4.82 -9.53 -19.85
C PHE A 68 -4.94 -10.63 -20.91
N LYS A 69 -3.79 -11.19 -21.30
CA LYS A 69 -3.75 -12.46 -22.03
C LYS A 69 -4.31 -13.56 -21.12
N ASN A 70 -4.79 -14.65 -21.71
CA ASN A 70 -5.39 -15.73 -20.92
C ASN A 70 -4.35 -16.33 -19.98
N GLY A 71 -4.65 -16.38 -18.68
CA GLY A 71 -3.76 -16.94 -17.66
C GLY A 71 -2.52 -16.10 -17.33
N SER A 72 -2.32 -14.92 -17.93
CA SER A 72 -1.12 -14.10 -17.69
C SER A 72 -1.25 -13.08 -16.57
N ARG A 73 -2.47 -12.87 -16.04
CA ARG A 73 -2.73 -11.87 -15.00
C ARG A 73 -1.96 -12.22 -13.73
N LEU A 74 -1.17 -11.27 -13.25
CA LEU A 74 -0.43 -11.41 -12.00
C LEU A 74 -1.33 -11.09 -10.80
N THR A 75 -1.08 -11.78 -9.70
CA THR A 75 -1.76 -11.55 -8.43
C THR A 75 -1.09 -10.39 -7.69
N TYR A 76 -1.90 -9.41 -7.27
CA TYR A 76 -1.41 -8.35 -6.40
C TYR A 76 -1.22 -8.85 -4.97
N CYS A 77 0.01 -8.76 -4.48
CA CYS A 77 0.45 -9.33 -3.22
C CYS A 77 0.96 -8.25 -2.25
N ARG A 78 1.22 -8.65 -1.01
CA ARG A 78 1.72 -7.73 0.02
C ARG A 78 3.07 -7.12 -0.39
N GLY A 79 3.25 -5.84 -0.08
CA GLY A 79 4.48 -5.10 -0.34
C GLY A 79 4.64 -4.64 -1.79
N ALA A 80 3.55 -4.27 -2.46
CA ALA A 80 3.57 -3.75 -3.84
C ALA A 80 4.10 -4.74 -4.90
N ARG A 81 3.96 -6.04 -4.66
CA ARG A 81 4.44 -7.10 -5.56
C ARG A 81 3.33 -7.64 -6.45
N LEU A 82 3.69 -8.03 -7.67
CA LEU A 82 2.82 -8.70 -8.64
C LEU A 82 3.38 -10.09 -8.93
N CYS A 83 2.71 -11.15 -8.47
CA CYS A 83 3.26 -12.51 -8.50
C CYS A 83 2.52 -13.43 -9.47
N ARG A 84 3.24 -14.42 -10.00
CA ARG A 84 2.61 -15.54 -10.72
C ARG A 84 2.00 -16.49 -9.69
N GLY A 85 0.69 -16.71 -9.72
CA GLY A 85 -0.02 -17.58 -8.77
C GLY A 85 -0.32 -16.92 -7.42
N ASP A 86 -0.26 -17.71 -6.34
CA ASP A 86 -0.80 -17.35 -5.01
C ASP A 86 0.22 -16.64 -4.09
N CYS A 87 0.93 -15.64 -4.60
CA CYS A 87 1.90 -14.80 -3.84
C CYS A 87 3.15 -15.49 -3.26
N ASP A 88 3.25 -16.82 -3.33
CA ASP A 88 4.41 -17.61 -2.88
C ASP A 88 5.43 -17.86 -4.00
N GLY A 89 5.07 -17.53 -5.23
CA GLY A 89 5.89 -17.74 -6.42
C GLY A 89 6.79 -16.56 -6.77
N GLU A 90 7.22 -16.55 -8.03
CA GLU A 90 8.00 -15.46 -8.61
C GLU A 90 7.17 -14.17 -8.63
N CYS A 91 7.76 -13.10 -8.10
CA CYS A 91 7.13 -11.80 -7.94
C CYS A 91 7.92 -10.71 -8.64
N LEU A 92 7.18 -9.84 -9.31
CA LEU A 92 7.66 -8.68 -10.01
C LEU A 92 7.37 -7.43 -9.18
N THR A 93 8.31 -6.50 -9.20
CA THR A 93 8.13 -5.16 -8.67
C THR A 93 7.54 -4.29 -9.76
N ALA A 94 6.45 -3.59 -9.47
CA ALA A 94 5.85 -2.70 -10.45
C ALA A 94 6.63 -1.40 -10.51
N TYR A 95 7.00 -0.99 -11.72
CA TYR A 95 7.62 0.30 -12.06
C TYR A 95 9.11 0.45 -11.71
N GLY A 96 9.85 1.03 -12.67
CA GLY A 96 11.20 1.55 -12.47
C GLY A 96 12.31 0.50 -12.56
N ASN A 97 12.00 -0.70 -13.04
CA ASN A 97 12.93 -1.83 -13.07
C ASN A 97 12.71 -2.70 -14.33
N GLU A 98 13.61 -3.66 -14.55
CA GLU A 98 13.56 -4.63 -15.65
C GLU A 98 12.27 -5.47 -15.66
N SER A 99 11.59 -5.58 -14.51
CA SER A 99 10.30 -6.27 -14.38
C SER A 99 9.16 -5.61 -15.14
N ASP A 100 9.27 -4.34 -15.52
CA ASP A 100 8.21 -3.62 -16.25
C ASP A 100 7.90 -4.26 -17.60
N ALA A 101 8.93 -4.72 -18.32
CA ALA A 101 8.74 -5.42 -19.59
C ALA A 101 7.89 -6.69 -19.41
N GLN A 102 8.18 -7.47 -18.37
CA GLN A 102 7.41 -8.69 -18.05
C GLN A 102 5.97 -8.37 -17.64
N ILE A 103 5.74 -7.27 -16.92
CA ILE A 103 4.39 -6.81 -16.54
C ILE A 103 3.63 -6.37 -17.80
N VAL A 104 4.27 -5.59 -18.68
CA VAL A 104 3.69 -5.11 -19.95
C VAL A 104 3.29 -6.28 -20.84
N GLU A 105 4.11 -7.33 -20.89
CA GLU A 105 3.83 -8.54 -21.68
C GLU A 105 2.58 -9.29 -21.22
N THR A 106 2.11 -9.08 -19.99
CA THR A 106 0.87 -9.71 -19.51
C THR A 106 -0.38 -9.12 -20.16
N PHE A 107 -0.32 -7.89 -20.69
CA PHE A 107 -1.46 -7.25 -21.33
C PHE A 107 -1.71 -7.81 -22.73
N ARG A 108 -3.00 -7.96 -23.08
CA ARG A 108 -3.44 -8.50 -24.37
C ARG A 108 -3.20 -7.54 -25.53
N LYS A 109 -3.28 -6.23 -25.26
CA LYS A 109 -3.16 -5.16 -26.24
C LYS A 109 -2.31 -4.04 -25.66
N LYS A 110 -1.55 -3.37 -26.53
CA LYS A 110 -0.73 -2.21 -26.17
C LYS A 110 -1.56 -1.13 -25.44
N LEU A 111 -2.79 -0.88 -25.87
CA LEU A 111 -3.70 0.07 -25.22
C LEU A 111 -3.85 -0.14 -23.69
N TYR A 112 -3.86 -1.39 -23.21
CA TYR A 112 -3.97 -1.66 -21.78
C TYR A 112 -2.65 -1.45 -21.04
N ALA A 113 -1.52 -1.80 -21.67
CA ALA A 113 -0.21 -1.48 -21.15
C ALA A 113 -0.03 0.04 -21.03
N ASP A 114 -0.34 0.79 -22.09
CA ASP A 114 -0.28 2.25 -22.11
C ASP A 114 -1.18 2.87 -21.02
N ARG A 115 -2.36 2.31 -20.78
CA ARG A 115 -3.26 2.78 -19.70
C ARG A 115 -2.67 2.52 -18.31
N TRP A 116 -2.05 1.36 -18.10
CA TRP A 116 -1.37 1.06 -16.84
C TRP A 116 -0.17 1.99 -16.62
N GLU A 117 0.68 2.18 -17.63
CA GLU A 117 1.82 3.11 -17.58
C GLU A 117 1.37 4.55 -17.34
N ASN A 118 0.27 4.97 -17.95
CA ASN A 118 -0.29 6.30 -17.72
C ASN A 118 -0.79 6.46 -16.28
N CYS A 119 -1.46 5.44 -15.72
CA CYS A 119 -1.86 5.44 -14.30
C CYS A 119 -0.64 5.58 -13.36
N CYS A 120 0.44 4.84 -13.65
CA CYS A 120 1.71 4.96 -12.95
C CYS A 120 2.30 6.37 -13.03
N ARG A 121 2.34 6.95 -14.23
CA ARG A 121 2.89 8.29 -14.46
C ARG A 121 2.10 9.36 -13.71
N SER A 122 0.78 9.32 -13.79
CA SER A 122 -0.10 10.27 -13.09
C SER A 122 0.06 10.16 -11.57
N ALA A 123 0.21 8.94 -11.02
CA ALA A 123 0.47 8.76 -9.59
C ALA A 123 1.78 9.41 -9.16
N ARG A 124 2.84 9.24 -9.95
CA ARG A 124 4.14 9.86 -9.66
C ARG A 124 4.10 11.37 -9.72
N GLN A 125 3.44 11.91 -10.73
CA GLN A 125 3.24 13.35 -10.86
C GLN A 125 2.48 13.90 -9.65
N CYS A 126 1.41 13.23 -9.22
CA CYS A 126 0.68 13.62 -8.02
C CYS A 126 1.58 13.62 -6.76
N CYS A 127 2.48 12.65 -6.62
CA CYS A 127 3.45 12.65 -5.53
C CYS A 127 4.46 13.80 -5.64
N GLN A 128 4.93 14.12 -6.84
CA GLN A 128 5.82 15.28 -7.06
C GLN A 128 5.13 16.59 -6.68
N GLU A 129 3.89 16.80 -7.13
CA GLU A 129 3.08 17.99 -6.79
C GLU A 129 2.92 18.13 -5.26
N MET A 130 2.64 17.02 -4.55
CA MET A 130 2.55 17.04 -3.08
C MET A 130 3.87 17.47 -2.40
N LEU A 131 5.01 17.10 -2.97
CA LEU A 131 6.33 17.44 -2.42
C LEU A 131 6.76 18.87 -2.76
N GLU A 132 6.32 19.40 -3.89
CA GLU A 132 6.55 20.79 -4.30
C GLU A 132 5.71 21.75 -3.45
N ASP A 133 4.45 21.38 -3.16
CA ASP A 133 3.57 22.12 -2.25
C ASP A 133 4.14 22.20 -0.82
N GLU A 134 4.90 21.20 -0.37
CA GLU A 134 5.59 21.24 0.93
C GLU A 134 6.72 22.26 0.99
N GLN A 135 7.35 22.58 -0.14
CA GLN A 135 8.49 23.48 -0.22
C GLN A 135 8.06 24.94 -0.41
N THR A 136 6.82 25.17 -0.80
CA THR A 136 6.28 26.52 -1.02
C THR A 136 5.73 27.05 0.30
N PRO A 137 6.34 28.09 0.91
CA PRO A 137 5.79 28.69 2.13
C PRO A 137 4.38 29.21 1.84
N ALA A 138 3.44 28.90 2.74
CA ALA A 138 2.08 29.43 2.67
C ALA A 138 2.15 30.96 2.60
N GLN A 139 1.65 31.54 1.50
CA GLN A 139 1.49 32.98 1.32
C GLN A 139 0.32 33.53 2.13
#